data_AF-A0A354T609-F1
#
_entry.id   AF-A0A354T609-F1
#
_cell.length_a   1.000
_cell.length_b   1.000
_cell.length_c   1.000
_cell.angle_alpha   90.00
_cell.angle_beta   90.00
_cell.angle_gamma   90.00
#
_symmetry.space_group_name_H-M   'P 1'
#
loop_
_entity.id
_entity.type
_entity.pdbx_description
1 polymer ?
#
loop_
_entity_poly.entity_id
_entity_poly.type
_entity_poly.pdbx_seq_one_letter_code
_entity_poly.pdbx_strand_id
1 'polypeptide(L)'
;MKPVQLTVFIIWGALCASLLVYAGMISSMTFLPGKADTSSLGNIIALAAGSAAALSFVLRKLLLDGFAAGTLTLDDPANRGRFIAGNIVVFALSEGIGALGFVNGITSGGRIEAWLPYIALAFALMVLHIPLPSRFQPRNDSYQR
;
A
#
# COMPACT_ATOMS: atom_id res chain seq x y z
N MET A 1 -1.93 -5.27 22.08
CA MET A 1 -1.23 -4.61 20.93
C MET A 1 -0.45 -3.42 21.48
N LYS A 2 0.83 -3.25 21.14
CA LYS A 2 1.60 -2.09 21.65
C LYS A 2 1.05 -0.80 21.02
N PRO A 3 1.12 0.38 21.68
CA PRO A 3 0.57 1.64 21.15
C PRO A 3 1.04 1.96 19.72
N VAL A 4 2.33 1.73 19.44
CA VAL A 4 2.93 1.93 18.11
C VAL A 4 2.31 1.04 17.03
N GLN A 5 2.00 -0.21 17.35
CA GLN A 5 1.34 -1.12 16.42
C GLN A 5 -0.10 -0.68 16.14
N LEU A 6 -0.79 -0.15 17.15
CA LEU A 6 -2.13 0.43 17.00
C LEU A 6 -2.12 1.64 16.07
N THR A 7 -1.16 2.55 16.23
CA THR A 7 -0.98 3.69 15.33
C THR A 7 -0.83 3.25 13.88
N VAL A 8 0.06 2.28 13.62
CA VAL A 8 0.29 1.76 12.25
C VAL A 8 -0.97 1.07 11.70
N PHE A 9 -1.70 0.33 12.53
CA PHE A 9 -2.94 -0.32 12.13
C PHE A 9 -4.06 0.68 11.77
N ILE A 10 -4.18 1.78 12.53
CA ILE A 10 -5.14 2.85 12.22
C ILE A 10 -4.77 3.53 10.90
N ILE A 11 -3.50 3.85 10.68
CA ILE A 11 -3.02 4.43 9.41
C ILE A 11 -3.34 3.49 8.24
N TRP A 12 -3.03 2.20 8.38
CA TRP A 12 -3.34 1.20 7.38
C TRP A 12 -4.85 1.14 7.06
N GLY A 13 -5.70 1.14 8.09
CA GLY A 13 -7.15 1.12 7.92
C GLY A 13 -7.69 2.37 7.24
N ALA A 14 -7.15 3.55 7.58
CA ALA A 14 -7.51 4.81 6.94
C ALA A 14 -7.14 4.83 5.44
N LEU A 15 -5.97 4.29 5.08
CA LEU A 15 -5.54 4.18 3.68
C LEU A 15 -6.36 3.14 2.90
N CYS A 16 -6.75 2.03 3.53
CA CYS A 16 -7.69 1.11 2.89
C CYS A 16 -9.05 1.77 2.60
N ALA A 17 -9.52 2.63 3.50
CA ALA A 17 -10.75 3.39 3.29
C ALA A 17 -10.61 4.44 2.17
N SER A 18 -9.47 5.12 2.02
CA SER A 18 -9.27 6.08 0.93
C SER A 18 -9.31 5.42 -0.45
N LEU A 19 -8.81 4.19 -0.60
CA LEU A 19 -8.96 3.43 -1.85
C LEU A 19 -10.44 3.21 -2.24
N LEU A 20 -11.31 2.95 -1.26
CA LEU A 20 -12.75 2.82 -1.48
C LEU A 20 -13.38 4.16 -1.87
N VAL A 21 -12.90 5.25 -1.26
CA VAL A 21 -13.33 6.61 -1.63
C VAL A 21 -12.95 6.92 -3.08
N TYR A 22 -11.73 6.59 -3.52
CA TYR A 22 -11.32 6.75 -4.92
C TYR A 22 -12.24 6.00 -5.88
N ALA A 23 -12.54 4.73 -5.59
CA ALA A 23 -13.46 3.92 -6.38
C ALA A 23 -14.88 4.51 -6.40
N GLY A 24 -15.39 4.92 -5.24
CA GLY A 24 -16.71 5.54 -5.12
C GLY A 24 -16.83 6.86 -5.87
N MET A 25 -15.80 7.72 -5.76
CA MET A 25 -15.74 9.00 -6.49
C MET A 25 -15.81 8.78 -7.99
N ILE A 26 -14.93 7.95 -8.57
CA ILE A 26 -14.96 7.68 -10.02
C ILE A 26 -16.31 7.08 -10.45
N SER A 27 -16.86 6.15 -9.65
CA SER A 27 -18.15 5.53 -9.97
C SER A 27 -19.34 6.50 -9.94
N SER A 28 -19.24 7.57 -9.14
CA SER A 28 -20.29 8.59 -9.01
C SER A 28 -20.16 9.74 -10.02
N MET A 29 -19.00 9.88 -10.67
CA MET A 29 -18.74 10.96 -11.61
C MET A 29 -19.40 10.68 -12.97
N THR A 30 -20.11 11.68 -13.49
CA THR A 30 -20.65 11.65 -14.85
C THR A 30 -19.59 12.16 -15.82
N PHE A 31 -19.10 11.29 -16.70
CA PHE A 31 -18.12 11.66 -17.71
C PHE A 31 -18.80 11.94 -19.05
N LEU A 32 -18.44 13.05 -19.69
CA LEU A 32 -18.85 13.32 -21.06
C LEU A 32 -18.17 12.31 -21.99
N PRO A 33 -18.87 11.81 -23.03
CA PRO A 33 -18.27 10.91 -24.01
C PRO A 33 -17.23 11.65 -24.86
N GLY A 34 -16.01 11.72 -24.36
CA GLY A 34 -14.83 12.21 -25.09
C GLY A 34 -14.03 11.05 -25.68
N LYS A 35 -13.42 11.24 -26.86
CA LYS A 35 -12.33 10.39 -27.35
C LYS A 35 -11.12 10.62 -26.44
N ALA A 36 -11.04 9.90 -25.33
CA ALA A 36 -9.85 9.88 -24.50
C ALA A 36 -8.76 9.11 -25.26
N ASP A 37 -7.71 9.81 -25.71
CA ASP A 37 -6.55 9.23 -26.36
C ASP A 37 -5.56 8.78 -25.26
N THR A 38 -5.80 7.59 -24.69
CA THR A 38 -5.27 7.17 -23.39
C THR A 38 -4.04 6.26 -23.45
N SER A 39 -3.56 5.91 -24.65
CA SER A 39 -2.61 4.80 -24.81
C SER A 39 -1.23 5.08 -24.21
N SER A 40 -0.68 6.30 -24.37
CA SER A 40 0.65 6.64 -23.85
C SER A 40 0.66 6.84 -22.33
N LEU A 41 -0.30 7.60 -21.80
CA LEU A 41 -0.39 7.88 -20.36
C LEU A 41 -0.68 6.61 -19.56
N GLY A 42 -1.59 5.75 -20.05
CA GLY A 42 -1.91 4.48 -19.40
C GLY A 42 -0.69 3.56 -19.26
N ASN A 43 0.18 3.50 -20.28
CA ASN A 43 1.41 2.71 -20.22
C ASN A 43 2.42 3.25 -19.19
N ILE A 44 2.55 4.58 -19.08
CA ILE A 44 3.42 5.22 -18.07
C ILE A 44 2.90 4.92 -16.66
N ILE A 45 1.59 5.04 -16.46
CA ILE A 45 0.93 4.74 -15.18
C ILE A 45 1.09 3.25 -14.84
N ALA A 46 0.92 2.35 -15.81
CA ALA A 46 1.14 0.91 -15.63
C ALA A 46 2.58 0.60 -15.18
N LEU A 47 3.57 1.21 -15.83
CA LEU A 47 4.98 1.04 -15.47
C LEU A 47 5.26 1.58 -14.07
N ALA A 48 4.81 2.80 -13.76
CA ALA A 48 5.00 3.42 -12.46
C ALA A 48 4.34 2.60 -11.33
N ALA A 49 3.11 2.11 -11.56
CA ALA A 49 2.41 1.26 -10.62
C ALA A 49 3.14 -0.08 -10.39
N GLY A 50 3.62 -0.72 -11.46
CA GLY A 50 4.40 -1.95 -11.37
C GLY A 50 5.72 -1.75 -10.61
N SER A 51 6.44 -0.66 -10.88
CA SER A 51 7.67 -0.31 -10.15
C SER A 51 7.40 -0.03 -8.67
N ALA A 52 6.33 0.71 -8.34
CA ALA A 52 5.93 0.97 -6.96
C ALA A 52 5.56 -0.33 -6.23
N ALA A 53 4.84 -1.23 -6.90
CA ALA A 53 4.48 -2.54 -6.35
C ALA A 53 5.73 -3.36 -6.02
N ALA A 54 6.67 -3.49 -6.97
CA ALA A 54 7.94 -4.20 -6.74
C ALA A 54 8.75 -3.58 -5.60
N LEU A 55 8.87 -2.25 -5.60
CA LEU A 55 9.60 -1.51 -4.57
C LEU A 55 9.00 -1.70 -3.17
N SER A 56 7.67 -1.84 -3.07
CA SER A 56 6.99 -2.05 -1.79
C SER A 56 7.49 -3.32 -1.09
N PHE A 57 7.70 -4.42 -1.81
CA PHE A 57 8.24 -5.66 -1.25
C PHE A 57 9.71 -5.52 -0.85
N VAL A 58 10.52 -4.87 -1.68
CA VAL A 58 11.95 -4.64 -1.40
C VAL A 58 12.11 -3.79 -0.14
N LEU A 59 11.40 -2.68 -0.05
CA LEU A 59 11.46 -1.78 1.10
C LEU A 59 10.86 -2.43 2.35
N ARG A 60 9.80 -3.21 2.22
CA ARG A 60 9.28 -3.98 3.35
C ARG A 60 10.35 -4.88 3.94
N LYS A 61 11.08 -5.61 3.08
CA LYS A 61 12.19 -6.46 3.53
C LYS A 61 13.31 -5.60 4.15
N LEU A 62 13.77 -4.56 3.48
CA LEU A 62 14.89 -3.76 3.98
C LEU A 62 14.59 -3.03 5.30
N LEU A 63 13.38 -2.50 5.47
CA LEU A 63 13.02 -1.63 6.60
C LEU A 63 12.41 -2.38 7.77
N LEU A 64 11.73 -3.50 7.54
CA LEU A 64 10.93 -4.19 8.55
C LEU A 64 11.41 -5.60 8.90
N ASP A 65 12.32 -6.20 8.11
CA ASP A 65 12.78 -7.58 8.35
C ASP A 65 13.56 -7.71 9.67
N GLY A 66 14.25 -6.65 10.11
CA GLY A 66 14.90 -6.65 11.43
C GLY A 66 13.92 -6.82 12.60
N PHE A 67 12.69 -6.33 12.47
CA PHE A 67 11.64 -6.54 13.48
C PHE A 67 11.03 -7.94 13.40
N ALA A 68 10.95 -8.53 12.19
CA ALA A 68 10.48 -9.89 11.99
C ALA A 68 11.51 -10.94 12.44
N ALA A 69 12.79 -10.68 12.22
CA ALA A 69 13.92 -11.51 12.64
C ALA A 69 14.25 -11.37 14.14
N GLY A 70 13.63 -10.41 14.85
CA GLY A 70 13.88 -10.16 16.27
C GLY A 70 15.20 -9.45 16.57
N THR A 71 15.93 -8.97 15.55
CA THR A 71 17.16 -8.16 15.73
C THR A 71 16.85 -6.74 16.19
N LEU A 72 15.64 -6.24 15.87
CA LEU A 72 15.11 -4.97 16.34
C LEU A 72 13.88 -5.20 17.23
N THR A 73 13.81 -4.49 18.35
CA THR A 73 12.69 -4.55 19.28
C THR A 73 11.90 -3.23 19.31
N LEU A 74 10.59 -3.35 19.51
CA LEU A 74 9.68 -2.21 19.74
C LEU A 74 9.78 -1.63 21.16
N ASP A 75 10.49 -2.32 22.06
CA ASP A 75 10.69 -1.84 23.44
C ASP A 75 11.63 -0.63 23.46
N ASP A 76 12.64 -0.62 22.59
CA ASP A 76 13.56 0.49 22.40
C ASP A 76 12.84 1.68 21.71
N PRO A 77 12.72 2.85 22.36
CA PRO A 77 12.09 4.02 21.78
C PRO A 77 12.74 4.50 20.47
N ALA A 78 14.05 4.29 20.27
CA ALA A 78 14.74 4.67 19.03
C ALA A 78 14.26 3.85 17.81
N ASN A 79 13.85 2.60 18.04
CA ASN A 79 13.40 1.70 16.98
C ASN A 79 11.91 1.87 16.65
N ARG A 80 11.11 2.45 17.56
CA ARG A 80 9.67 2.71 17.32
C ARG A 80 9.45 3.61 16.11
N GLY A 81 10.25 4.66 15.96
CA GLY A 81 10.19 5.56 14.81
C GLY A 81 10.49 4.85 13.49
N ARG A 82 11.50 3.97 13.48
CA ARG A 82 11.86 3.15 12.31
C ARG A 82 10.73 2.21 11.91
N PHE A 83 10.09 1.57 12.88
CA PHE A 83 8.94 0.69 12.63
C PHE A 83 7.77 1.44 11.98
N ILE A 84 7.41 2.61 12.54
CA ILE A 84 6.32 3.43 11.99
C ILE A 84 6.66 3.89 10.57
N ALA A 85 7.85 4.48 10.39
CA ALA A 85 8.28 4.99 9.09
C ALA A 85 8.33 3.90 8.02
N GLY A 86 8.88 2.72 8.35
CA GLY A 86 8.96 1.59 7.43
C GLY A 86 7.58 1.12 6.95
N ASN A 87 6.60 1.01 7.85
CA ASN A 87 5.24 0.65 7.47
C ASN A 87 4.57 1.77 6.64
N ILE A 88 4.71 3.03 7.04
CA ILE A 88 4.14 4.18 6.30
C ILE A 88 4.67 4.22 4.87
N VAL A 89 5.98 4.03 4.65
CA VAL A 89 6.57 4.05 3.31
C VAL A 89 5.98 2.94 2.43
N VAL A 90 5.83 1.72 2.97
CA VAL A 90 5.25 0.58 2.24
C VAL A 90 3.77 0.83 1.90
N PHE A 91 3.00 1.40 2.84
CA PHE A 91 1.61 1.76 2.59
C PHE A 91 1.47 2.89 1.60
N ALA A 92 2.33 3.91 1.67
CA ALA A 92 2.32 5.04 0.74
C ALA A 92 2.60 4.60 -0.70
N LEU A 93 3.47 3.61 -0.91
CA LEU A 93 3.68 3.02 -2.24
C LEU A 93 2.42 2.30 -2.75
N SER A 94 1.75 1.55 -1.88
CA SER A 94 0.51 0.86 -2.22
C SER A 94 -0.62 1.86 -2.52
N GLU A 95 -0.75 2.90 -1.70
CA GLU A 95 -1.72 3.98 -1.90
C GLU A 95 -1.44 4.77 -3.18
N GLY A 96 -0.17 5.04 -3.48
CA GLY A 96 0.25 5.73 -4.68
C GLY A 96 -0.21 5.02 -5.95
N ILE A 97 -0.23 3.68 -5.96
CA ILE A 97 -0.81 2.90 -7.07
C ILE A 97 -2.32 3.18 -7.21
N GLY A 98 -3.04 3.24 -6.10
CA GLY A 98 -4.47 3.58 -6.08
C GLY A 98 -4.73 5.00 -6.59
N ALA A 99 -3.92 5.98 -6.17
CA ALA A 99 -3.99 7.36 -6.64
C ALA A 99 -3.68 7.47 -8.15
N LEU A 100 -2.68 6.73 -8.65
CA LEU A 100 -2.39 6.63 -10.08
C LEU A 100 -3.58 6.03 -10.86
N GLY A 101 -4.21 4.99 -10.31
CA GLY A 101 -5.46 4.43 -10.84
C GLY A 101 -6.58 5.46 -10.89
N PHE A 102 -6.74 6.24 -9.83
CA PHE A 102 -7.74 7.30 -9.73
C PHE A 102 -7.54 8.36 -10.83
N VAL A 103 -6.31 8.85 -10.99
CA VAL A 103 -5.95 9.80 -12.07
C VAL A 103 -6.25 9.20 -13.44
N ASN A 104 -5.85 7.94 -13.68
CA ASN A 104 -6.11 7.28 -14.97
C ASN A 104 -7.61 7.12 -15.25
N GLY A 105 -8.41 6.86 -14.21
CA GLY A 105 -9.87 6.79 -14.30
C GLY A 105 -10.49 8.12 -14.73
N ILE A 106 -10.06 9.23 -14.12
CA ILE A 106 -10.52 10.57 -14.52
C ILE A 106 -10.14 10.88 -15.96
N THR A 107 -8.88 10.65 -16.36
CA THR A 107 -8.40 10.97 -17.71
C THR A 107 -9.02 10.08 -18.78
N SER A 108 -9.45 8.87 -18.41
CA SER A 108 -10.08 7.91 -19.32
C SER A 108 -11.61 7.99 -19.34
N GLY A 109 -12.20 9.02 -18.72
CA GLY A 109 -13.65 9.19 -18.69
C GLY A 109 -14.40 8.13 -17.89
N GLY A 110 -13.80 7.66 -16.79
CA GLY A 110 -14.41 6.71 -15.86
C GLY A 110 -14.42 5.25 -16.32
N ARG A 111 -13.80 4.92 -17.46
CA ARG A 111 -13.72 3.55 -17.96
C ARG A 111 -13.14 2.61 -16.91
N ILE A 112 -13.93 1.62 -16.49
CA ILE A 112 -13.58 0.68 -15.41
C ILE A 112 -12.22 0.01 -15.64
N GLU A 113 -11.94 -0.39 -16.87
CA GLU A 113 -10.68 -1.05 -17.26
C GLU A 113 -9.43 -0.18 -17.01
N ALA A 114 -9.59 1.15 -17.01
CA ALA A 114 -8.48 2.08 -16.83
C ALA A 114 -8.08 2.29 -15.37
N TRP A 115 -8.97 2.08 -14.40
CA TRP A 115 -8.69 2.42 -13.00
C TRP A 115 -8.85 1.24 -12.04
N LEU A 116 -9.80 0.34 -12.30
CA LEU A 116 -10.12 -0.75 -11.39
C LEU A 116 -8.92 -1.68 -11.14
N PRO A 117 -8.11 -2.07 -12.13
CA PRO A 117 -6.95 -2.93 -11.88
C PRO A 117 -5.94 -2.31 -10.91
N TYR A 118 -5.76 -0.98 -10.96
CA TYR A 118 -4.83 -0.25 -10.10
C TYR A 118 -5.35 -0.16 -8.66
N ILE A 119 -6.63 0.20 -8.47
CA ILE A 119 -7.24 0.23 -7.14
C ILE A 119 -7.26 -1.18 -6.53
N ALA A 120 -7.62 -2.20 -7.32
CA ALA A 120 -7.58 -3.59 -6.88
C ALA A 120 -6.17 -4.04 -6.50
N LEU A 121 -5.15 -3.69 -7.29
CA LEU A 121 -3.75 -3.99 -6.99
C LEU A 121 -3.29 -3.28 -5.71
N ALA A 122 -3.60 -1.99 -5.55
CA ALA A 122 -3.30 -1.23 -4.34
C ALA A 122 -3.92 -1.88 -3.10
N PHE A 123 -5.19 -2.28 -3.20
CA PHE A 123 -5.89 -2.95 -2.11
C PHE A 123 -5.29 -4.33 -1.79
N ALA A 124 -4.98 -5.13 -2.82
CA ALA A 124 -4.30 -6.42 -2.65
C ALA A 124 -2.94 -6.24 -1.96
N LEU A 125 -2.16 -5.23 -2.34
CA LEU A 125 -0.90 -4.90 -1.68
C LEU A 125 -1.11 -4.46 -0.23
N MET A 126 -2.13 -3.65 0.08
CA MET A 126 -2.47 -3.30 1.47
C MET A 126 -2.77 -4.54 2.31
N VAL A 127 -3.51 -5.51 1.77
CA VAL A 127 -3.81 -6.78 2.46
C VAL A 127 -2.54 -7.61 2.66
N LEU A 128 -1.69 -7.73 1.63
CA LEU A 128 -0.41 -8.45 1.75
C LEU A 128 0.50 -7.79 2.79
N HIS A 129 0.48 -6.45 2.87
CA HIS A 129 1.27 -5.65 3.80
C HIS A 129 0.62 -5.43 5.16
N ILE A 130 -0.49 -6.11 5.49
CA ILE A 130 -1.21 -5.92 6.75
C ILE A 130 -0.25 -5.93 7.97
N PRO A 131 -0.29 -4.88 8.82
CA PRO A 131 0.60 -4.74 9.97
C PRO A 131 0.12 -5.57 11.16
N LEU A 132 0.06 -6.89 11.00
CA LEU A 132 -0.36 -7.81 12.05
C LEU A 132 0.73 -7.91 13.14
N PRO A 133 0.36 -7.83 14.43
CA PRO A 133 1.32 -7.98 15.54
C PRO A 133 2.10 -9.30 15.51
N SER A 134 1.47 -10.37 15.00
CA SER A 134 2.09 -11.70 14.89
C SER A 134 3.25 -11.76 13.90
N ARG A 135 3.35 -10.83 12.95
CA ARG A 135 4.44 -10.77 11.96
C ARG A 135 5.72 -10.12 12.48
N PHE A 136 5.67 -9.54 13.68
CA PHE A 136 6.76 -8.80 14.30
C PHE A 136 7.10 -9.36 15.69
N GLN A 137 6.77 -10.63 15.93
CA GLN A 137 7.25 -11.36 17.09
C GLN A 137 8.51 -12.12 16.67
N PRO A 138 9.59 -12.09 17.47
CA PRO A 138 10.74 -12.95 17.24
C PRO A 138 10.26 -14.38 17.08
N ARG A 139 10.73 -15.06 16.04
CA ARG A 139 10.46 -16.47 15.86
C ARG A 139 11.06 -17.21 17.05
N ASN A 140 10.21 -17.64 18.00
CA ASN A 140 10.61 -18.53 19.08
C ASN A 140 10.90 -19.91 18.47
N ASP A 141 11.98 -20.03 17.71
CA ASP A 141 12.57 -21.32 17.35
C ASP A 141 13.33 -21.84 18.58
N SER A 142 12.63 -22.01 19.71
CA SER A 142 13.12 -22.71 20.90
C SER A 142 12.85 -24.22 20.84
N TYR A 143 12.59 -24.75 19.65
CA TYR A 143 12.58 -26.17 19.35
C TYR A 143 13.62 -26.47 18.27
N GLN A 144 14.86 -26.72 18.69
CA GLN A 144 15.59 -27.98 18.48
C GLN A 144 17.12 -27.80 18.57
N ARG A 145 17.65 -28.44 19.62
CA ARG A 145 19.03 -28.88 19.91
C ARG A 145 20.00 -27.86 20.50
#